data_AF-A0A6N9V327-F1
#
_entry.id   AF-A0A6N9V327-F1
#
_cell.length_a   1.000
_cell.length_b   1.000
_cell.length_c   1.000
_cell.angle_alpha   90.00
_cell.angle_beta   90.00
_cell.angle_gamma   90.00
#
_symmetry.space_group_name_H-M   'P 1'
#
loop_
_entity.id
_entity.type
_entity.pdbx_description
1 polymer ?
#
loop_
_entity_poly.entity_id
_entity_poly.type
_entity_poly.pdbx_seq_one_letter_code
_entity_poly.pdbx_strand_id
1 'polypeptide(L)' 'MGTVTLGVSLAVPEPHGSLLQARRAGFGDTAAYGIPTHVTLVPPTEVDAAAVPAIEQHLAEVAAAGRP' A
#
# COMPACT_ATOMS: atom_id res chain seq x y z
N MET A 1 18.73 18.32 1.38
CA MET A 1 17.28 18.08 1.21
C MET A 1 17.15 16.99 0.18
N GLY A 2 16.58 15.85 0.55
CA GLY A 2 16.46 14.67 -0.31
C GLY A 2 15.01 14.27 -0.44
N THR A 3 14.68 13.56 -1.50
CA THR A 3 13.34 13.01 -1.69
C THR A 3 13.28 11.55 -1.29
N VAL A 4 12.08 11.10 -0.96
CA VAL A 4 11.74 9.69 -0.73
C VAL A 4 10.54 9.33 -1.57
N THR A 5 10.48 8.08 -2.02
CA THR A 5 9.31 7.54 -2.71
C THR A 5 8.50 6.71 -1.73
N LEU A 6 7.26 7.12 -1.49
CA LEU A 6 6.32 6.39 -0.63
C LEU A 6 5.02 6.10 -1.39
N GLY A 7 4.31 5.05 -0.99
CA GLY A 7 2.97 4.73 -1.45
C GLY A 7 2.06 4.46 -0.26
N VAL A 8 0.75 4.61 -0.44
CA VAL A 8 -0.25 4.30 0.59
C VAL A 8 -1.12 3.18 0.07
N SER A 9 -1.24 2.10 0.85
CA SER A 9 -2.01 0.93 0.47
C SER A 9 -2.75 0.32 1.65
N LEU A 10 -3.81 -0.43 1.34
CA LEU A 10 -4.55 -1.25 2.29
C LEU A 10 -4.20 -2.71 2.05
N ALA A 11 -3.72 -3.40 3.08
CA ALA A 11 -3.49 -4.84 3.00
C ALA A 11 -4.83 -5.57 2.81
N VAL A 12 -4.87 -6.55 1.90
CA VAL A 12 -6.04 -7.41 1.76
C VAL A 12 -5.99 -8.50 2.84
N PRO A 13 -7.01 -8.62 3.70
CA PRO A 13 -6.98 -9.56 4.81
C PRO A 13 -7.06 -11.02 4.33
N GLU A 14 -6.55 -11.93 5.15
CA GLU A 14 -6.71 -13.35 4.91
C GLU A 14 -8.17 -13.80 5.10
N PRO A 15 -8.64 -14.83 4.36
CA PRO A 15 -7.89 -15.65 3.38
C PRO A 15 -7.77 -15.04 1.96
N HIS A 16 -8.32 -13.83 1.76
CA HIS A 16 -8.45 -13.23 0.42
C HIS A 16 -7.10 -12.82 -0.16
N GLY A 17 -6.16 -12.38 0.69
CA GLY A 17 -4.80 -12.01 0.28
C GLY A 17 -4.09 -13.17 -0.42
N SER A 18 -4.00 -14.32 0.26
CA SER A 18 -3.42 -15.55 -0.27
C SER A 18 -4.19 -16.09 -1.47
N LEU A 19 -5.53 -16.05 -1.45
CA LEU A 19 -6.36 -16.48 -2.57
C LEU A 19 -6.03 -15.69 -3.85
N LEU A 20 -5.94 -14.36 -3.77
CA LEU A 20 -5.66 -13.51 -4.92
C LEU A 20 -4.23 -13.71 -5.45
N GLN A 21 -3.23 -13.90 -4.58
CA GLN A 21 -1.88 -14.22 -5.03
C GLN A 21 -1.84 -15.54 -5.81
N ALA A 22 -2.48 -16.59 -5.29
CA ALA A 22 -2.55 -17.88 -5.97
C ALA A 22 -3.23 -17.78 -7.34
N ARG A 23 -4.28 -16.95 -7.47
CA ARG A 23 -4.92 -16.68 -8.77
C ARG A 23 -3.98 -15.96 -9.72
N ARG A 24 -3.30 -14.89 -9.28
CA ARG A 24 -2.31 -14.17 -10.09
C ARG A 24 -1.21 -15.10 -10.60
N ALA A 25 -0.64 -15.93 -9.71
CA ALA A 25 0.37 -16.92 -10.09
C ALA A 25 -0.20 -17.93 -11.11
N GLY A 26 -1.43 -18.39 -10.92
CA GLY A 26 -2.11 -19.29 -11.86
C GLY A 26 -2.34 -18.70 -13.26
N PHE A 27 -2.37 -17.37 -13.38
CA PHE A 27 -2.43 -16.66 -14.67
C PHE A 27 -1.05 -16.34 -15.25
N GLY A 28 0.04 -16.79 -14.61
CA GLY A 28 1.40 -16.58 -15.09
C GLY A 28 2.02 -15.24 -14.68
N ASP A 29 1.43 -14.52 -13.71
CA ASP A 29 2.02 -13.31 -13.16
C ASP A 29 3.28 -13.66 -12.34
N THR A 30 4.45 -13.33 -12.89
CA THR A 30 5.76 -13.58 -12.25
C THR A 30 5.98 -12.74 -10.99
N ALA A 31 5.21 -11.67 -10.81
CA ALA A 31 5.25 -10.80 -9.64
C ALA A 31 4.16 -11.13 -8.62
N ALA A 32 3.42 -12.24 -8.79
CA ALA A 32 2.31 -12.63 -7.90
C ALA A 32 2.70 -12.66 -6.42
N TYR A 33 3.94 -13.06 -6.12
CA TYR A 33 4.48 -13.17 -4.76
C TYR A 33 5.50 -12.07 -4.41
N GLY A 34 5.71 -11.09 -5.30
CA GLY A 34 6.71 -10.03 -5.09
C GLY A 34 6.31 -9.04 -3.99
N ILE A 35 5.01 -8.82 -3.80
CA ILE A 35 4.43 -7.97 -2.75
C ILE A 35 3.13 -8.63 -2.25
N PRO A 36 2.84 -8.61 -0.95
CA PRO A 36 1.53 -9.00 -0.42
C PRO A 36 0.37 -8.32 -1.17
N THR A 37 -0.74 -9.02 -1.37
CA THR A 37 -1.91 -8.43 -2.02
C THR A 37 -2.40 -7.21 -1.25
N HIS A 38 -2.55 -6.10 -1.95
CA HIS A 38 -3.00 -4.84 -1.38
C HIS A 38 -3.84 -4.06 -2.40
N VAL A 39 -4.57 -3.07 -1.91
CA VAL A 39 -5.23 -2.04 -2.73
C VAL A 39 -4.40 -0.76 -2.61
N THR A 40 -3.90 -0.26 -3.73
CA THR A 40 -3.19 1.02 -3.78
C THR A 40 -4.16 2.17 -3.65
N LEU A 41 -3.99 3.02 -2.64
CA LEU A 41 -4.70 4.29 -2.48
C LEU A 41 -3.93 5.43 -3.13
N VAL A 42 -2.61 5.45 -2.92
CA VAL A 42 -1.68 6.41 -3.51
C VAL A 42 -0.52 5.61 -4.12
N PRO A 43 -0.23 5.75 -5.42
CA PRO A 43 0.90 5.07 -6.05
C PRO A 43 2.23 5.56 -5.48
N PRO A 44 3.36 4.89 -5.78
CA PRO A 44 4.69 5.41 -5.45
C PRO A 44 4.83 6.87 -5.91
N THR A 45 4.97 7.76 -4.93
CA THR A 45 4.99 9.21 -5.10
C THR A 45 6.25 9.74 -4.44
N GLU A 46 7.02 10.52 -5.20
CA GLU A 46 8.21 11.18 -4.70
C GLU A 46 7.81 12.42 -3.90
N VAL A 47 8.32 12.53 -2.67
CA VAL A 47 8.05 13.64 -1.75
C VAL A 47 9.35 14.09 -1.09
N ASP A 48 9.39 15.32 -0.57
CA ASP A 48 10.49 15.75 0.29
C ASP A 48 10.53 14.88 1.56
N ALA A 49 11.71 14.36 1.92
CA ALA A 49 11.90 13.59 3.14
C ALA A 49 11.44 14.34 4.40
N ALA A 50 11.55 15.68 4.40
CA ALA A 50 11.08 16.52 5.50
C ALA A 50 9.54 16.55 5.65
N ALA A 51 8.79 16.16 4.62
CA ALA A 51 7.32 16.12 4.65
C ALA A 51 6.76 14.83 5.26
N VAL A 52 7.58 13.77 5.41
CA VAL A 52 7.13 12.45 5.88
C VAL A 52 6.36 12.52 7.22
N PRO A 53 6.82 13.23 8.26
CA PRO A 53 6.08 13.28 9.53
C PRO A 53 4.69 13.92 9.40
N ALA A 54 4.54 14.93 8.53
CA ALA A 54 3.24 15.55 8.28
C ALA A 54 2.30 14.62 7.49
N ILE A 55 2.86 13.83 6.56
CA ILE A 55 2.11 12.81 5.83
C ILE A 55 1.62 11.71 6.79
N GLU A 56 2.47 11.22 7.68
CA GLU A 56 2.09 10.21 8.69
C GLU A 56 0.95 10.73 9.59
N GLN A 57 1.06 11.96 10.09
CA GLN A 57 0.00 12.59 10.88
C GLN A 57 -1.32 12.70 10.10
N HIS A 58 -1.26 13.15 8.85
CA HIS A 58 -2.44 13.25 7.99
C HIS A 58 -3.11 11.88 7.77
N LEU A 59 -2.32 10.83 7.52
CA LEU A 59 -2.83 9.47 7.34
C LEU A 59 -3.51 8.95 8.61
N ALA A 60 -2.96 9.26 9.79
CA ALA A 60 -3.57 8.88 11.08
C ALA A 60 -4.95 9.55 11.28
N GLU A 61 -5.07 10.84 10.94
CA GLU A 61 -6.34 11.58 11.01
C GLU A 61 -7.39 11.01 10.05
N VAL A 62 -6.99 10.71 8.81
CA VAL A 62 -7.87 10.08 7.81
C VAL A 62 -8.32 8.70 8.28
N ALA A 63 -7.40 7.88 8.82
CA ALA A 63 -7.72 6.55 9.33
C ALA A 63 -8.69 6.60 10.51
N ALA A 64 -8.51 7.56 11.44
CA ALA A 64 -9.41 7.74 12.58
C ALA A 64 -10.82 8.19 12.18
N ALA A 65 -10.97 8.87 11.04
CA ALA A 65 -12.27 9.25 10.48
C ALA A 65 -12.96 8.11 9.70
N GLY A 66 -12.26 7.00 9.46
CA GLY A 66 -12.79 5.81 8.80
C GLY A 66 -13.91 5.17 9.61
N ARG A 67 -14.97 4.71 8.94
CA ARG A 67 -16.02 3.90 9.55
C ARG A 67 -15.77 2.41 9.28
N PRO A 68 -16.20 1.51 10.20
CA PRO A 68 -16.17 0.07 9.99
C PRO A 68 -16.98 -0.38 8.76
#